data_AF-A0A2D6MAS2-F1
#
_entry.id   AF-A0A2D6MAS2-F1
#
_cell.length_a   1.000
_cell.length_b   1.000
_cell.length_c   1.000
_cell.angle_alpha   90.00
_cell.angle_beta   90.00
_cell.angle_gamma   90.00
#
_symmetry.space_group_name_H-M   'P 1'
#
loop_
_entity.id
_entity.type
_entity.pdbx_description
1 polymer ?
#
loop_
_entity_poly.entity_id
_entity_poly.type
_entity_poly.pdbx_seq_one_letter_code
_entity_poly.pdbx_strand_id
1 'polypeptide(L)'
;MTPKNRTCATQEWLEDVGKTEIIPPMLLTEELFGLSLTYEGAFVILEKRLEDMKEGTFEDVFEAPWHQNQMRAAIEVVAGILSARQDGSFNSYSQIMAQTQVGKTGAMVCVEEVLRIPVIKKSLGVKDSLFIQCPSDKSLAEQTKARVPARVLVGRMSMGTTLKNAKKCREDWDNCKTEEARRELRKDWARRIKVEGWESTPVIFDNSLMMLDEAHYGTAAQSVTDAVLALWGIDLSKDPKEWEVSNVHVCTVSATPMAETLATQDYDWVNRVVLDPGPNYYGMKEMIEDEKIQASWPLKSNLDVSRLCEEIISPCLRQEKNGFSLLRLPVGSAKEWIPKSIFRGLEAQGYRVLKGVPQPGDERNYDVAIVELNEQTAGDTDLQNCLGTPNSGQEKWFSRRPPIPVVVLAKNMLAMGATLNNEYVDVMFERKRKNDVTQVDFAVQSLAGRATGYDDKEDCPIIYSDPTTITEYVEWVENEYKPMSVPRGASRTAVKNITTCPLHSLRIPQKELSAEQLEVLSPHKHTPHAPAVAVVLEVAQQFGDEELRQRLDEEIKTTDDFGSIYRLLLWTHQKYQQYSPLLQQEYAAGLQGYVQRKQKGCVFLDVDGASDILMTFVFRSEFWVESCAVARNTMYQEQ
;
A
#
# COMPACT_ATOMS: atom_id res chain seq x y z
N MET A 1 -35.51 1.27 -48.39
CA MET A 1 -34.09 1.23 -48.79
C MET A 1 -33.26 1.18 -47.53
N THR A 2 -32.29 0.27 -47.50
CA THR A 2 -31.46 -0.16 -46.35
C THR A 2 -30.47 0.91 -45.86
N PRO A 3 -30.04 0.86 -44.58
CA PRO A 3 -28.96 1.68 -44.05
C PRO A 3 -27.61 1.03 -44.36
N LYS A 4 -26.98 1.42 -45.46
CA LYS A 4 -25.55 1.20 -45.73
C LYS A 4 -25.03 2.50 -46.31
N ASN A 5 -24.17 3.20 -45.54
CA ASN A 5 -23.24 4.28 -45.94
C ASN A 5 -23.06 5.31 -44.80
N ARG A 6 -22.57 4.88 -43.62
CA ARG A 6 -22.12 5.81 -42.57
C ARG A 6 -20.63 5.70 -42.20
N THR A 7 -19.89 4.76 -42.79
CA THR A 7 -18.49 4.50 -42.41
C THR A 7 -17.45 5.21 -43.28
N CYS A 8 -17.83 5.88 -44.38
CA CYS A 8 -16.86 6.51 -45.29
C CYS A 8 -16.63 8.01 -45.02
N ALA A 9 -17.55 8.69 -44.33
CA ALA A 9 -17.47 10.14 -44.11
C ALA A 9 -16.46 10.54 -43.03
N THR A 10 -16.12 9.64 -42.09
CA THR A 10 -15.23 9.95 -40.96
C THR A 10 -13.75 9.99 -41.37
N GLN A 11 -13.37 9.24 -42.42
CA GLN A 11 -11.98 9.10 -42.85
C GLN A 11 -11.56 10.21 -43.83
N GLU A 12 -12.47 10.61 -44.74
CA GLU A 12 -12.26 11.74 -45.66
C GLU A 12 -12.21 13.10 -44.92
N TRP A 13 -12.86 13.20 -43.75
CA TRP A 13 -12.88 14.41 -42.94
C TRP A 13 -11.61 14.59 -42.10
N LEU A 14 -10.99 13.50 -41.64
CA LEU A 14 -9.71 13.55 -40.91
C LEU A 14 -8.54 14.04 -41.80
N GLU A 15 -8.61 13.79 -43.12
CA GLU A 15 -7.59 14.25 -44.08
C GLU A 15 -7.69 15.75 -44.41
N ASP A 16 -8.87 16.37 -44.26
CA ASP A 16 -9.10 17.78 -44.59
C ASP A 16 -8.81 18.75 -43.42
N VAL A 17 -8.90 18.26 -42.17
CA VAL A 17 -8.54 19.03 -40.97
C VAL A 17 -7.01 19.28 -40.89
N GLY A 18 -6.20 18.47 -41.55
CA GLY A 18 -4.74 18.62 -41.61
C GLY A 18 -4.22 19.83 -42.40
N LYS A 19 -5.09 20.70 -42.94
CA LYS A 19 -4.71 21.80 -43.85
C LYS A 19 -5.21 23.21 -43.48
N THR A 20 -5.85 23.41 -42.32
CA THR A 20 -6.37 24.74 -41.93
C THR A 20 -5.64 25.32 -40.71
N GLU A 21 -5.51 26.65 -40.73
CA GLU A 21 -4.84 27.47 -39.71
C GLU A 21 -5.37 27.18 -38.30
N ILE A 22 -4.43 27.22 -37.35
CA ILE A 22 -4.54 26.87 -35.92
C ILE A 22 -5.80 27.49 -35.30
N ILE A 23 -6.78 26.64 -35.00
CA ILE A 23 -8.01 27.01 -34.27
C ILE A 23 -7.67 27.01 -32.77
N PRO A 24 -7.96 28.08 -32.02
CA PRO A 24 -7.65 28.12 -30.60
C PRO A 24 -8.42 27.04 -29.82
N PRO A 25 -7.78 26.34 -28.85
CA PRO A 25 -8.31 25.09 -28.27
C PRO A 25 -9.59 25.23 -27.44
N MET A 26 -10.02 26.45 -27.10
CA MET A 26 -11.26 26.72 -26.36
C MET A 26 -12.53 26.47 -27.19
N LEU A 27 -12.42 26.19 -28.50
CA LEU A 27 -13.55 25.99 -29.40
C LEU A 27 -13.70 24.54 -29.89
N LEU A 28 -13.23 23.54 -29.16
CA LEU A 28 -13.73 22.16 -29.35
C LEU A 28 -15.12 22.02 -28.73
N THR A 29 -16.09 22.76 -29.27
CA THR A 29 -17.51 22.64 -28.93
C THR A 29 -18.12 21.46 -29.67
N GLU A 30 -19.27 20.98 -29.19
CA GLU A 30 -20.05 19.84 -29.72
C GLU A 30 -20.26 19.87 -31.26
N GLU A 31 -20.15 21.05 -31.87
CA GLU A 31 -20.31 21.28 -33.31
C GLU A 31 -19.14 20.78 -34.15
N LEU A 32 -17.91 20.75 -33.62
CA LEU A 32 -16.71 20.51 -34.42
C LEU A 32 -16.54 19.05 -34.83
N PHE A 33 -17.11 18.10 -34.08
CA PHE A 33 -17.01 16.68 -34.39
C PHE A 33 -18.27 16.06 -34.98
N GLY A 34 -19.43 16.75 -34.94
CA GLY A 34 -20.72 16.15 -35.29
C GLY A 34 -21.05 14.85 -34.52
N LEU A 35 -20.27 14.54 -33.49
CA LEU A 35 -20.41 13.35 -32.67
C LEU A 35 -21.61 13.57 -31.77
N SER A 36 -22.57 12.65 -31.81
CA SER A 36 -23.64 12.62 -30.83
C SER A 36 -23.05 12.60 -29.43
N LEU A 37 -23.78 13.15 -28.44
CA LEU A 37 -23.49 13.05 -27.00
C LEU A 37 -23.60 11.59 -26.52
N THR A 38 -22.79 10.71 -27.09
CA THR A 38 -22.74 9.27 -26.88
C THR A 38 -21.38 8.90 -26.26
N TYR A 39 -21.35 7.73 -25.63
CA TYR A 39 -20.12 7.14 -25.09
C TYR A 39 -18.99 7.09 -26.12
N GLU A 40 -19.32 6.72 -27.36
CA GLU A 40 -18.39 6.67 -28.50
C GLU A 40 -17.71 8.02 -28.75
N GLY A 41 -18.45 9.13 -28.66
CA GLY A 41 -17.89 10.46 -28.84
C GLY A 41 -16.90 10.86 -27.73
N ALA A 42 -17.22 10.52 -26.48
CA ALA A 42 -16.31 10.74 -25.35
C ALA A 42 -15.03 9.90 -25.50
N PHE A 43 -15.16 8.64 -25.92
CA PHE A 43 -14.04 7.72 -26.08
C PHE A 43 -13.10 8.16 -27.20
N VAL A 44 -13.62 8.52 -28.37
CA VAL A 44 -12.82 9.04 -29.50
C VAL A 44 -12.03 10.29 -29.11
N ILE A 45 -12.62 11.20 -28.33
CA ILE A 45 -11.92 12.38 -27.83
C ILE A 45 -10.74 11.99 -26.94
N LEU A 46 -10.92 11.00 -26.06
CA LEU A 46 -9.87 10.52 -25.16
C LEU A 46 -8.78 9.77 -25.90
N GLU A 47 -9.14 8.88 -26.83
CA GLU A 47 -8.18 8.14 -27.67
C GLU A 47 -7.33 9.10 -28.50
N LYS A 48 -7.96 10.07 -29.18
CA LYS A 48 -7.24 11.08 -29.93
C LYS A 48 -6.28 11.85 -29.05
N ARG A 49 -6.69 12.25 -27.84
CA ARG A 49 -5.78 12.94 -26.91
C ARG A 49 -4.63 12.04 -26.45
N LEU A 50 -4.87 10.75 -26.20
CA LEU A 50 -3.80 9.82 -25.88
C LEU A 50 -2.82 9.65 -27.06
N GLU A 51 -3.32 9.65 -28.29
CA GLU A 51 -2.52 9.59 -29.51
C GLU A 51 -1.68 10.87 -29.69
N ASP A 52 -2.31 12.05 -29.61
CA ASP A 52 -1.63 13.35 -29.65
C ASP A 52 -0.51 13.45 -28.60
N MET A 53 -0.74 12.90 -27.40
CA MET A 53 0.28 12.86 -26.33
C MET A 53 1.43 11.90 -26.64
N LYS A 54 1.18 10.75 -27.27
CA LYS A 54 2.22 9.82 -27.72
C LYS A 54 3.08 10.41 -28.84
N GLU A 55 2.46 11.20 -29.70
CA GLU A 55 3.13 11.86 -30.82
C GLU A 55 3.86 13.16 -30.40
N GLY A 56 3.66 13.63 -29.16
CA GLY A 56 4.21 14.90 -28.68
C GLY A 56 3.59 16.12 -29.36
N THR A 57 2.45 15.95 -30.04
CA THR A 57 1.68 17.00 -30.72
C THR A 57 0.62 17.62 -29.83
N PHE A 58 0.45 17.10 -28.61
CA PHE A 58 -0.45 17.65 -27.60
C PHE A 58 0.01 19.04 -27.16
N GLU A 59 -0.61 20.08 -27.72
CA GLU A 59 -0.54 21.44 -27.18
C GLU A 59 -1.32 21.49 -25.85
N ASP A 60 -0.69 22.02 -24.79
CA ASP A 60 -1.29 22.08 -23.46
C ASP A 60 -2.51 23.01 -23.47
N VAL A 61 -3.69 22.42 -23.73
CA VAL A 61 -4.98 23.12 -23.69
C VAL A 61 -5.34 23.52 -22.25
N PHE A 62 -4.69 22.88 -21.28
CA PHE A 62 -4.85 23.19 -19.87
C PHE A 62 -3.70 24.10 -19.46
N GLU A 63 -4.00 25.34 -19.06
CA GLU A 63 -3.01 26.35 -18.62
C GLU A 63 -2.30 26.00 -17.29
N ALA A 64 -2.19 24.73 -16.95
CA ALA A 64 -1.99 24.30 -15.58
C ALA A 64 -0.80 23.35 -15.41
N PRO A 65 -0.17 23.37 -14.23
CA PRO A 65 1.22 22.97 -14.05
C PRO A 65 1.37 21.45 -13.82
N TRP A 66 0.77 20.63 -14.66
CA TRP A 66 0.90 19.17 -14.58
C TRP A 66 1.76 18.62 -15.72
N HIS A 67 2.45 17.52 -15.42
CA HIS A 67 3.25 16.81 -16.40
C HIS A 67 2.36 15.91 -17.30
N GLN A 68 2.77 15.68 -18.54
CA GLN A 68 2.02 14.86 -19.50
C GLN A 68 1.70 13.45 -18.98
N ASN A 69 2.60 12.80 -18.23
CA ASN A 69 2.35 11.49 -17.62
C ASN A 69 1.14 11.50 -16.67
N GLN A 70 0.90 12.61 -15.96
CA GLN A 70 -0.24 12.77 -15.04
C GLN A 70 -1.57 12.85 -15.80
N MET A 71 -1.60 13.62 -16.89
CA MET A 71 -2.76 13.73 -17.77
C MET A 71 -3.05 12.42 -18.49
N ARG A 72 -2.01 11.71 -18.95
CA ARG A 72 -2.16 10.39 -19.57
C ARG A 72 -2.82 9.39 -18.60
N ALA A 73 -2.31 9.26 -17.38
CA ALA A 73 -2.89 8.39 -16.37
C ALA A 73 -4.35 8.78 -16.05
N ALA A 74 -4.65 10.08 -15.99
CA ALA A 74 -6.01 10.55 -15.79
C ALA A 74 -6.97 10.14 -16.93
N ILE A 75 -6.51 10.26 -18.18
CA ILE A 75 -7.28 9.80 -19.34
C ILE A 75 -7.50 8.29 -19.28
N GLU A 76 -6.47 7.49 -18.95
CA GLU A 76 -6.58 6.03 -18.81
C GLU A 76 -7.59 5.62 -17.72
N VAL A 77 -7.66 6.36 -16.60
CA VAL A 77 -8.70 6.16 -15.57
C VAL A 77 -10.09 6.39 -16.15
N VAL A 78 -10.31 7.54 -16.78
CA VAL A 78 -11.64 7.91 -17.32
C VAL A 78 -12.05 6.99 -18.47
N ALA A 79 -11.11 6.65 -19.36
CA ALA A 79 -11.32 5.74 -20.47
C ALA A 79 -11.70 4.35 -19.96
N GLY A 80 -11.00 3.81 -18.95
CA GLY A 80 -11.34 2.51 -18.37
C GLY A 80 -12.75 2.46 -17.77
N ILE A 81 -13.21 3.54 -17.15
CA ILE A 81 -14.59 3.63 -16.64
C ILE A 81 -15.60 3.68 -17.82
N LEU A 82 -15.31 4.45 -18.87
CA LEU A 82 -16.17 4.56 -20.05
C LEU A 82 -16.26 3.25 -20.85
N SER A 83 -15.12 2.59 -21.10
CA SER A 83 -15.06 1.33 -21.84
C SER A 83 -15.89 0.24 -21.18
N ALA A 84 -15.79 0.11 -19.86
CA ALA A 84 -16.56 -0.88 -19.15
C ALA A 84 -18.07 -0.72 -19.37
N ARG A 85 -18.56 0.52 -19.29
CA ARG A 85 -19.98 0.83 -19.56
C ARG A 85 -20.41 0.48 -20.97
N GLN A 86 -19.54 0.70 -21.96
CA GLN A 86 -19.82 0.35 -23.35
C GLN A 86 -20.03 -1.15 -23.51
N ASP A 87 -19.24 -1.96 -22.80
CA ASP A 87 -19.34 -3.42 -22.81
C ASP A 87 -20.49 -3.97 -21.94
N GLY A 88 -21.27 -3.07 -21.30
CA GLY A 88 -22.30 -3.45 -20.33
C GLY A 88 -21.73 -4.03 -19.03
N SER A 89 -20.41 -3.95 -18.85
CA SER A 89 -19.75 -4.23 -17.59
C SER A 89 -19.73 -2.96 -16.72
N PHE A 90 -19.69 -3.14 -15.41
CA PHE A 90 -19.61 -1.98 -14.51
C PHE A 90 -18.22 -1.98 -13.85
N ASN A 91 -17.25 -1.36 -14.52
CA ASN A 91 -15.96 -1.06 -13.92
C ASN A 91 -16.03 0.31 -13.27
N SER A 92 -16.12 0.30 -11.95
CA SER A 92 -16.17 1.50 -11.14
C SER A 92 -15.05 1.55 -10.13
N TYR A 93 -13.99 0.78 -10.36
CA TYR A 93 -12.83 0.79 -9.50
C TYR A 93 -11.57 0.90 -10.34
N SER A 94 -10.95 2.07 -10.28
CA SER A 94 -9.62 2.32 -10.84
C SER A 94 -8.57 2.34 -9.73
N GLN A 95 -7.40 1.80 -10.03
CA GLN A 95 -6.25 1.82 -9.13
C GLN A 95 -5.08 2.45 -9.86
N ILE A 96 -4.68 3.66 -9.45
CA ILE A 96 -3.48 4.33 -9.90
C ILE A 96 -2.30 3.86 -9.04
N MET A 97 -1.41 3.09 -9.67
CA MET A 97 -0.16 2.61 -9.09
C MET A 97 0.97 3.52 -9.55
N ALA A 98 1.79 3.99 -8.60
CA ALA A 98 2.72 5.07 -8.85
C ALA A 98 4.01 4.90 -8.04
N GLN A 99 5.08 5.60 -8.40
CA GLN A 99 6.24 5.76 -7.52
C GLN A 99 6.02 6.89 -6.49
N THR A 100 6.90 7.01 -5.49
CA THR A 100 6.85 8.16 -4.57
C THR A 100 7.17 9.46 -5.31
N GLN A 101 6.44 10.54 -5.01
CA GLN A 101 6.68 11.87 -5.61
C GLN A 101 6.58 11.99 -7.14
N VAL A 102 6.02 11.01 -7.84
CA VAL A 102 5.80 11.09 -9.30
C VAL A 102 4.65 12.02 -9.73
N GLY A 103 4.05 12.75 -8.78
CA GLY A 103 2.93 13.65 -9.06
C GLY A 103 1.54 13.02 -8.98
N LYS A 104 1.33 12.06 -8.07
CA LYS A 104 0.05 11.41 -7.78
C LYS A 104 -1.13 12.39 -7.62
N THR A 105 -0.96 13.43 -6.80
CA THR A 105 -1.99 14.47 -6.62
C THR A 105 -2.28 15.22 -7.92
N GLY A 106 -1.26 15.47 -8.74
CA GLY A 106 -1.42 16.08 -10.06
C GLY A 106 -2.25 15.21 -11.00
N ALA A 107 -2.03 13.89 -11.00
CA ALA A 107 -2.86 12.95 -11.75
C ALA A 107 -4.33 12.97 -11.29
N MET A 108 -4.60 13.02 -9.98
CA MET A 108 -5.97 13.17 -9.47
C MET A 108 -6.63 14.48 -9.92
N VAL A 109 -5.87 15.60 -9.91
CA VAL A 109 -6.37 16.87 -10.45
C VAL A 109 -6.64 16.76 -11.95
N CYS A 110 -5.77 16.11 -12.71
CA CYS A 110 -5.99 15.86 -14.13
C CYS A 110 -7.25 15.05 -14.40
N VAL A 111 -7.59 14.05 -13.57
CA VAL A 111 -8.86 13.31 -13.69
C VAL A 111 -10.05 14.27 -13.61
N GLU A 112 -10.00 15.21 -12.66
CA GLU A 112 -11.04 16.21 -12.48
C GLU A 112 -11.11 17.22 -13.65
N GLU A 113 -10.00 17.50 -14.32
CA GLU A 113 -9.98 18.30 -15.55
C GLU A 113 -10.56 17.56 -16.74
N VAL A 114 -10.25 16.26 -16.89
CA VAL A 114 -10.89 15.42 -17.92
C VAL A 114 -12.40 15.38 -17.70
N LEU A 115 -12.85 15.28 -16.44
CA LEU A 115 -14.27 15.38 -16.08
C LEU A 115 -14.90 16.76 -16.31
N ARG A 116 -14.13 17.82 -16.65
CA ARG A 116 -14.74 19.10 -17.08
C ARG A 116 -15.36 19.02 -18.45
N ILE A 117 -14.88 18.11 -19.29
CA ILE A 117 -15.34 17.97 -20.66
C ILE A 117 -16.82 17.52 -20.59
N PRO A 118 -17.79 18.36 -21.03
CA PRO A 118 -19.21 18.13 -20.76
C PRO A 118 -19.71 16.77 -21.26
N VAL A 119 -19.25 16.35 -22.44
CA VAL A 119 -19.60 15.04 -23.01
C VAL A 119 -19.08 13.89 -22.14
N ILE A 120 -17.87 13.98 -21.59
CA ILE A 120 -17.32 12.95 -20.68
C ILE A 120 -18.11 12.91 -19.38
N LYS A 121 -18.31 14.07 -18.74
CA LYS A 121 -19.04 14.17 -17.48
C LYS A 121 -20.46 13.61 -17.59
N LYS A 122 -21.15 13.97 -18.67
CA LYS A 122 -22.50 13.50 -18.99
C LYS A 122 -22.52 12.00 -19.28
N SER A 123 -21.56 11.48 -20.05
CA SER A 123 -21.45 10.05 -20.37
C SER A 123 -21.20 9.21 -19.13
N LEU A 124 -20.35 9.66 -18.20
CA LEU A 124 -20.17 9.01 -16.91
C LEU A 124 -21.35 9.23 -15.95
N GLY A 125 -22.21 10.21 -16.24
CA GLY A 125 -23.28 10.61 -15.34
C GLY A 125 -22.75 11.07 -13.99
N VAL A 126 -21.50 11.56 -13.92
CA VAL A 126 -20.87 12.04 -12.69
C VAL A 126 -21.28 13.50 -12.46
N LYS A 127 -21.81 13.81 -11.28
CA LYS A 127 -22.16 15.15 -10.82
C LYS A 127 -20.99 15.77 -10.05
N ASP A 128 -20.42 15.02 -9.12
CA ASP A 128 -19.44 15.50 -8.16
C ASP A 128 -18.18 14.64 -8.13
N SER A 129 -17.05 15.26 -7.79
CA SER A 129 -15.78 14.60 -7.57
C SER A 129 -15.29 14.89 -6.15
N LEU A 130 -14.84 13.83 -5.48
CA LEU A 130 -14.56 13.84 -4.06
C LEU A 130 -13.13 13.40 -3.85
N PHE A 131 -12.36 14.17 -3.07
CA PHE A 131 -10.98 13.79 -2.76
C PHE A 131 -10.91 13.48 -1.28
N ILE A 132 -10.61 12.22 -0.99
CA ILE A 132 -10.55 11.71 0.36
C ILE A 132 -9.11 11.35 0.64
N GLN A 133 -8.54 12.00 1.65
CA GLN A 133 -7.22 11.68 2.12
C GLN A 133 -7.30 10.69 3.27
N CYS A 134 -6.69 9.52 3.10
CA CYS A 134 -6.80 8.44 4.09
C CYS A 134 -6.02 8.75 5.39
N PRO A 135 -4.81 9.36 5.35
CA PRO A 135 -4.13 9.80 6.57
C PRO A 135 -4.86 10.94 7.29
N SER A 136 -4.96 10.86 8.62
CA SER A 136 -5.54 11.92 9.44
C SER A 136 -4.61 13.14 9.64
N ASP A 137 -3.59 13.35 8.81
CA ASP A 137 -2.66 14.48 8.98
C ASP A 137 -3.30 15.79 8.49
N LYS A 138 -3.32 16.81 9.35
CA LYS A 138 -3.92 18.12 9.02
C LYS A 138 -3.12 18.86 7.95
N SER A 139 -1.79 18.78 8.02
CA SER A 139 -0.90 19.49 7.09
C SER A 139 -1.05 18.96 5.67
N LEU A 140 -1.16 17.64 5.53
CA LEU A 140 -1.37 16.99 4.25
C LEU A 140 -2.73 17.36 3.65
N ALA A 141 -3.77 17.51 4.47
CA ALA A 141 -5.10 17.90 4.01
C ALA A 141 -5.14 19.35 3.53
N GLU A 142 -4.44 20.25 4.23
CA GLU A 142 -4.28 21.65 3.82
C GLU A 142 -3.48 21.76 2.52
N GLN A 143 -2.41 20.96 2.36
CA GLN A 143 -1.65 20.89 1.11
C GLN A 143 -2.51 20.38 -0.05
N THR A 144 -3.27 19.31 0.14
CA THR A 144 -4.19 18.80 -0.88
C THR A 144 -5.26 19.85 -1.21
N LYS A 145 -5.86 20.50 -0.21
CA LYS A 145 -6.84 21.57 -0.44
C LYS A 145 -6.27 22.77 -1.21
N ALA A 146 -4.99 23.10 -1.01
CA ALA A 146 -4.33 24.15 -1.77
C ALA A 146 -4.02 23.75 -3.23
N ARG A 147 -3.84 22.45 -3.50
CA ARG A 147 -3.48 21.90 -4.82
C ARG A 147 -4.69 21.52 -5.68
N VAL A 148 -5.82 21.23 -5.03
CA VAL A 148 -7.01 20.70 -5.69
C VAL A 148 -8.03 21.82 -5.95
N PRO A 149 -8.74 21.84 -7.10
CA PRO A 149 -9.71 22.89 -7.40
C PRO A 149 -10.78 23.05 -6.32
N ALA A 150 -11.21 24.29 -6.05
CA ALA A 150 -12.13 24.64 -4.96
C ALA A 150 -13.49 23.90 -4.96
N ARG A 151 -13.88 23.33 -6.10
CA ARG A 151 -15.12 22.55 -6.27
C ARG A 151 -14.99 21.10 -5.80
N VAL A 152 -13.78 20.66 -5.49
CA VAL A 152 -13.55 19.36 -4.91
C VAL A 152 -13.75 19.44 -3.42
N LEU A 153 -14.57 18.52 -2.92
CA LEU A 153 -14.74 18.31 -1.50
C LEU A 153 -13.53 17.54 -0.95
N VAL A 154 -12.64 18.25 -0.26
CA VAL A 154 -11.52 17.66 0.48
C VAL A 154 -11.99 17.35 1.90
N GLY A 155 -12.10 16.07 2.20
CA GLY A 155 -12.51 15.60 3.52
C GLY A 155 -11.32 15.13 4.33
N ARG A 156 -11.17 15.66 5.57
CA ARG A 156 -10.30 15.03 6.57
C ARG A 156 -11.12 14.12 7.46
N MET A 157 -10.57 12.95 7.71
CA MET A 157 -11.23 11.96 8.54
C MET A 157 -10.63 11.92 9.96
N SER A 158 -11.45 12.22 10.97
CA SER A 158 -11.05 12.10 12.37
C SER A 158 -11.39 10.72 12.94
N MET A 159 -10.44 10.05 13.61
CA MET A 159 -10.58 8.66 14.05
C MET A 159 -11.59 8.45 15.19
N GLY A 160 -11.78 9.43 16.09
CA GLY A 160 -12.45 9.19 17.39
C GLY A 160 -13.95 8.87 17.33
N THR A 161 -14.74 9.73 16.69
CA THR A 161 -16.20 9.56 16.54
C THR A 161 -16.56 8.73 15.32
N THR A 162 -15.77 8.83 14.25
CA THR A 162 -16.07 8.20 12.96
C THR A 162 -15.98 6.69 13.02
N LEU A 163 -14.98 6.10 13.69
CA LEU A 163 -14.82 4.64 13.81
C LEU A 163 -15.97 3.96 14.58
N LYS A 164 -16.40 4.55 15.70
CA LYS A 164 -17.53 4.01 16.49
C LYS A 164 -18.82 4.05 15.69
N ASN A 165 -19.05 5.16 14.98
CA ASN A 165 -20.19 5.29 14.09
C ASN A 165 -20.08 4.28 12.95
N ALA A 166 -18.93 4.13 12.32
CA ALA A 166 -18.74 3.26 11.17
C ALA A 166 -18.99 1.79 11.44
N LYS A 167 -18.52 1.26 12.58
CA LYS A 167 -18.82 -0.13 12.95
C LYS A 167 -20.33 -0.35 13.09
N LYS A 168 -20.99 0.55 13.82
CA LYS A 168 -22.45 0.54 13.97
C LYS A 168 -23.14 0.71 12.61
N CYS A 169 -22.59 1.56 11.74
CA CYS A 169 -23.14 1.78 10.42
C CYS A 169 -23.04 0.51 9.56
N ARG A 170 -21.92 -0.20 9.59
CA ARG A 170 -21.79 -1.50 8.89
C ARG A 170 -22.78 -2.53 9.43
N GLU A 171 -22.94 -2.62 10.76
CA GLU A 171 -23.96 -3.47 11.38
C GLU A 171 -25.38 -3.07 10.93
N ASP A 172 -25.72 -1.77 10.93
CA ASP A 172 -27.00 -1.26 10.46
C ASP A 172 -27.22 -1.53 8.95
N TRP A 173 -26.15 -1.45 8.13
CA TRP A 173 -26.18 -1.78 6.69
C TRP A 173 -26.51 -3.24 6.45
N ASP A 174 -25.79 -4.13 7.12
CA ASP A 174 -25.94 -5.58 6.98
C ASP A 174 -27.33 -6.04 7.44
N ASN A 175 -27.95 -5.30 8.37
CA ASN A 175 -29.32 -5.52 8.83
C ASN A 175 -30.39 -4.96 7.88
N CYS A 176 -30.04 -4.08 6.94
CA CYS A 176 -30.97 -3.53 5.95
C CYS A 176 -31.20 -4.50 4.79
N LYS A 177 -32.38 -5.11 4.76
CA LYS A 177 -32.78 -6.10 3.74
C LYS A 177 -33.29 -5.50 2.42
N THR A 178 -33.61 -4.20 2.39
CA THR A 178 -34.18 -3.53 1.22
C THR A 178 -33.36 -2.31 0.82
N GLU A 179 -33.42 -1.96 -0.46
CA GLU A 179 -32.70 -0.81 -1.01
C GLU A 179 -33.29 0.52 -0.51
N GLU A 180 -34.61 0.62 -0.29
CA GLU A 180 -35.17 1.82 0.35
C GLU A 180 -34.64 2.01 1.78
N ALA A 181 -34.51 0.93 2.57
CA ALA A 181 -33.97 1.02 3.92
C ALA A 181 -32.51 1.47 3.91
N ARG A 182 -31.71 0.93 2.99
CA ARG A 182 -30.33 1.35 2.76
C ARG A 182 -30.24 2.82 2.36
N ARG A 183 -31.13 3.29 1.47
CA ARG A 183 -31.20 4.69 1.04
C ARG A 183 -31.54 5.64 2.20
N GLU A 184 -32.50 5.29 3.04
CA GLU A 184 -32.85 6.10 4.22
C GLU A 184 -31.73 6.10 5.27
N LEU A 185 -31.08 4.95 5.47
CA LEU A 185 -29.92 4.82 6.34
C LEU A 185 -28.76 5.72 5.88
N ARG A 186 -28.45 5.74 4.58
CA ARG A 186 -27.45 6.67 4.00
C ARG A 186 -27.80 8.13 4.27
N LYS A 187 -29.07 8.53 4.13
CA LYS A 187 -29.51 9.90 4.42
C LYS A 187 -29.35 10.28 5.89
N ASP A 188 -29.59 9.34 6.80
CA ASP A 188 -29.38 9.55 8.24
C ASP A 188 -27.88 9.65 8.57
N TRP A 189 -27.04 8.83 7.95
CA TRP A 189 -25.60 8.90 8.13
C TRP A 189 -24.96 10.15 7.55
N ALA A 190 -25.37 10.57 6.36
CA ALA A 190 -24.91 11.83 5.77
C ALA A 190 -25.20 13.04 6.68
N ARG A 191 -26.24 12.96 7.54
CA ARG A 191 -26.53 13.98 8.56
C ARG A 191 -25.65 13.86 9.81
N ARG A 192 -25.10 12.68 10.12
CA ARG A 192 -24.32 12.39 11.33
C ARG A 192 -22.82 12.55 11.13
N ILE A 193 -22.31 12.30 9.92
CA ILE A 193 -20.88 12.40 9.63
C ILE A 193 -20.54 13.88 9.45
N LYS A 194 -19.86 14.44 10.45
CA LYS A 194 -19.16 15.71 10.30
C LYS A 194 -17.78 15.42 9.72
N VAL A 195 -17.63 15.56 8.41
CA VAL A 195 -16.31 15.60 7.78
C VAL A 195 -15.75 17.01 7.97
N GLU A 196 -14.56 17.12 8.56
CA GLU A 196 -13.89 18.41 8.74
C GLU A 196 -13.64 19.02 7.36
N GLY A 197 -14.18 20.23 7.11
CA GLY A 197 -14.23 20.87 5.79
C GLY A 197 -15.59 20.79 5.06
N TRP A 198 -16.56 20.00 5.55
CA TRP A 198 -17.89 19.82 4.93
C TRP A 198 -19.01 20.40 5.82
N GLU A 199 -18.88 21.66 6.19
CA GLU A 199 -19.62 22.20 7.35
C GLU A 199 -21.09 22.56 7.10
N SER A 200 -21.66 22.38 5.91
CA SER A 200 -23.02 22.90 5.62
C SER A 200 -23.91 22.10 4.68
N THR A 201 -23.46 20.99 4.07
CA THR A 201 -24.30 20.25 3.11
C THR A 201 -24.16 18.74 3.31
N PRO A 202 -25.26 17.99 3.52
CA PRO A 202 -25.21 16.54 3.47
C PRO A 202 -24.78 16.12 2.07
N VAL A 203 -23.59 15.55 1.97
CA VAL A 203 -23.05 15.08 0.69
C VAL A 203 -23.77 13.78 0.33
N ILE A 204 -24.53 13.82 -0.76
CA ILE A 204 -25.09 12.63 -1.39
C ILE A 204 -24.08 12.21 -2.45
N PHE A 205 -23.53 11.01 -2.28
CA PHE A 205 -22.45 10.50 -3.11
C PHE A 205 -22.93 9.87 -4.42
N ASP A 206 -24.24 9.79 -4.64
CA ASP A 206 -24.79 9.26 -5.87
C ASP A 206 -24.25 10.06 -7.06
N ASN A 207 -23.87 9.38 -8.14
CA ASN A 207 -23.31 10.00 -9.34
C ASN A 207 -21.98 10.71 -9.04
N SER A 208 -21.06 10.06 -8.35
CA SER A 208 -19.80 10.70 -7.96
C SER A 208 -18.57 9.88 -8.33
N LEU A 209 -17.44 10.55 -8.52
CA LEU A 209 -16.11 9.93 -8.54
C LEU A 209 -15.39 10.22 -7.21
N MET A 210 -15.07 9.17 -6.46
CA MET A 210 -14.27 9.24 -5.24
C MET A 210 -12.80 8.95 -5.55
N MET A 211 -11.91 9.88 -5.25
CA MET A 211 -10.46 9.68 -5.34
C MET A 211 -9.86 9.54 -3.94
N LEU A 212 -9.23 8.39 -3.68
CA LEU A 212 -8.65 8.03 -2.39
C LEU A 212 -7.12 8.17 -2.45
N ASP A 213 -6.58 9.21 -1.83
CA ASP A 213 -5.13 9.42 -1.75
C ASP A 213 -4.51 8.61 -0.60
N GLU A 214 -3.32 8.07 -0.87
CA GLU A 214 -2.56 7.19 0.03
C GLU A 214 -3.43 6.01 0.54
N ALA A 215 -4.20 5.41 -0.39
CA ALA A 215 -5.23 4.39 -0.10
C ALA A 215 -4.72 3.16 0.66
N HIS A 216 -3.44 2.83 0.54
CA HIS A 216 -2.81 1.71 1.25
C HIS A 216 -2.92 1.87 2.78
N TYR A 217 -3.01 3.08 3.32
CA TYR A 217 -3.28 3.29 4.75
C TYR A 217 -4.71 2.88 5.15
N GLY A 218 -5.67 3.02 4.24
CA GLY A 218 -7.06 2.64 4.41
C GLY A 218 -7.34 1.13 4.32
N THR A 219 -6.36 0.30 3.96
CA THR A 219 -6.59 -1.15 3.73
C THR A 219 -6.86 -1.98 4.99
N ALA A 220 -6.69 -1.43 6.19
CA ALA A 220 -7.00 -2.15 7.43
C ALA A 220 -8.52 -2.29 7.63
N ALA A 221 -8.98 -3.44 8.13
CA ALA A 221 -10.36 -3.62 8.55
C ALA A 221 -10.75 -2.54 9.55
N GLN A 222 -11.96 -1.97 9.41
CA GLN A 222 -12.44 -0.89 10.28
C GLN A 222 -11.55 0.35 10.22
N SER A 223 -10.68 0.48 9.20
CA SER A 223 -10.02 1.75 8.97
C SER A 223 -11.08 2.81 8.75
N VAL A 224 -10.65 4.04 8.95
CA VAL A 224 -11.44 5.22 8.65
C VAL A 224 -11.91 5.26 7.19
N THR A 225 -11.10 4.77 6.24
CA THR A 225 -11.49 4.64 4.82
C THR A 225 -12.53 3.53 4.62
N ASP A 226 -12.31 2.32 5.17
CA ASP A 226 -13.26 1.19 5.11
C ASP A 226 -14.62 1.58 5.69
N ALA A 227 -14.58 2.27 6.82
CA ALA A 227 -15.73 2.91 7.45
C ALA A 227 -16.52 3.81 6.50
N VAL A 228 -15.82 4.71 5.80
CA VAL A 228 -16.43 5.68 4.89
C VAL A 228 -16.99 5.00 3.66
N LEU A 229 -16.27 4.04 3.07
CA LEU A 229 -16.78 3.27 1.94
C LEU A 229 -18.02 2.45 2.36
N ALA A 230 -17.97 1.77 3.52
CA ALA A 230 -19.11 1.04 4.07
C ALA A 230 -20.33 1.94 4.32
N LEU A 231 -20.14 3.22 4.68
CA LEU A 231 -21.23 4.18 4.82
C LEU A 231 -22.03 4.41 3.52
N TRP A 232 -21.45 4.08 2.37
CA TRP A 232 -22.11 4.18 1.08
C TRP A 232 -22.43 2.83 0.45
N GLY A 233 -22.29 1.75 1.22
CA GLY A 233 -22.42 0.39 0.69
C GLY A 233 -21.29 0.03 -0.26
N ILE A 234 -20.15 0.71 -0.15
CA ILE A 234 -18.98 0.49 -0.97
C ILE A 234 -18.09 -0.51 -0.26
N ASP A 235 -18.00 -1.70 -0.81
CA ASP A 235 -17.08 -2.76 -0.38
C ASP A 235 -16.12 -3.08 -1.53
N LEU A 236 -14.88 -2.58 -1.47
CA LEU A 236 -13.86 -2.76 -2.53
C LEU A 236 -13.50 -4.25 -2.76
N SER A 237 -14.02 -5.15 -1.94
CA SER A 237 -13.86 -6.60 -2.03
C SER A 237 -14.84 -7.30 -2.95
N LYS A 238 -15.91 -6.59 -3.31
CA LYS A 238 -17.05 -7.15 -4.03
C LYS A 238 -17.15 -6.56 -5.41
N ASP A 239 -17.84 -7.29 -6.28
CA ASP A 239 -18.20 -6.82 -7.60
C ASP A 239 -18.93 -5.45 -7.49
N PRO A 240 -18.43 -4.42 -8.18
CA PRO A 240 -19.00 -3.07 -8.24
C PRO A 240 -20.49 -3.00 -8.59
N LYS A 241 -21.09 -4.06 -9.16
CA LYS A 241 -22.54 -4.14 -9.44
C LYS A 241 -23.40 -3.75 -8.23
N GLU A 242 -22.94 -4.03 -7.01
CA GLU A 242 -23.69 -3.67 -5.80
C GLU A 242 -23.83 -2.15 -5.60
N TRP A 243 -22.90 -1.35 -6.12
CA TRP A 243 -22.93 0.11 -6.01
C TRP A 243 -23.23 0.82 -7.35
N GLU A 244 -23.50 0.08 -8.43
CA GLU A 244 -23.94 0.60 -9.73
C GLU A 244 -25.21 1.45 -9.63
N VAL A 245 -26.14 1.05 -8.76
CA VAL A 245 -27.39 1.79 -8.49
C VAL A 245 -27.12 3.23 -8.08
N SER A 246 -25.99 3.48 -7.42
CA SER A 246 -25.60 4.81 -6.94
C SER A 246 -24.71 5.53 -7.93
N ASN A 247 -24.31 4.90 -9.03
CA ASN A 247 -23.36 5.43 -9.99
C ASN A 247 -22.12 6.05 -9.31
N VAL A 248 -21.49 5.28 -8.42
CA VAL A 248 -20.27 5.71 -7.74
C VAL A 248 -19.08 5.02 -8.38
N HIS A 249 -18.08 5.83 -8.72
CA HIS A 249 -16.78 5.39 -9.18
C HIS A 249 -15.75 5.65 -8.08
N VAL A 250 -14.81 4.73 -7.90
CA VAL A 250 -13.73 4.83 -6.92
C VAL A 250 -12.40 4.76 -7.67
N CYS A 251 -11.50 5.67 -7.35
CA CYS A 251 -10.15 5.72 -7.87
C CYS A 251 -9.18 5.79 -6.70
N THR A 252 -8.43 4.72 -6.43
CA THR A 252 -7.38 4.73 -5.42
C THR A 252 -6.06 5.16 -6.02
N VAL A 253 -5.26 5.88 -5.24
CA VAL A 253 -3.93 6.34 -5.68
C VAL A 253 -2.93 6.02 -4.58
N SER A 254 -1.89 5.24 -4.91
CA SER A 254 -0.88 4.87 -3.92
C SER A 254 0.49 4.65 -4.55
N ALA A 255 1.52 5.04 -3.81
CA ALA A 255 2.90 4.67 -4.14
C ALA A 255 3.25 3.23 -3.73
N THR A 256 2.50 2.68 -2.78
CA THR A 256 2.75 1.37 -2.18
C THR A 256 1.46 0.53 -2.12
N PRO A 257 0.81 0.24 -3.26
CA PRO A 257 -0.47 -0.49 -3.28
C PRO A 257 -0.36 -2.01 -3.07
N MET A 258 0.78 -2.58 -2.64
CA MET A 258 1.03 -4.04 -2.63
C MET A 258 -0.14 -4.90 -2.14
N ALA A 259 -0.74 -4.54 -0.99
CA ALA A 259 -1.84 -5.31 -0.40
C ALA A 259 -3.12 -5.23 -1.24
N GLU A 260 -3.39 -4.06 -1.80
CA GLU A 260 -4.53 -3.80 -2.68
C GLU A 260 -4.34 -4.53 -4.01
N THR A 261 -3.15 -4.46 -4.60
CA THR A 261 -2.78 -5.17 -5.84
C THR A 261 -3.00 -6.67 -5.71
N LEU A 262 -2.50 -7.30 -4.64
CA LEU A 262 -2.70 -8.74 -4.43
C LEU A 262 -4.16 -9.09 -4.22
N ALA A 263 -4.88 -8.29 -3.44
CA ALA A 263 -6.26 -8.58 -3.10
C ALA A 263 -7.24 -8.36 -4.27
N THR A 264 -6.80 -7.67 -5.31
CA THR A 264 -7.60 -7.38 -6.51
C THR A 264 -7.04 -8.05 -7.77
N GLN A 265 -6.03 -8.91 -7.63
CA GLN A 265 -5.29 -9.47 -8.77
C GLN A 265 -6.17 -10.28 -9.72
N ASP A 266 -7.20 -10.95 -9.19
CA ASP A 266 -8.09 -11.86 -9.90
C ASP A 266 -9.37 -11.15 -10.38
N TYR A 267 -9.45 -9.82 -10.25
CA TYR A 267 -10.61 -9.02 -10.61
C TYR A 267 -10.37 -8.29 -11.93
N ASP A 268 -11.03 -8.75 -12.99
CA ASP A 268 -11.06 -8.14 -14.32
C ASP A 268 -11.76 -6.77 -14.34
N TRP A 269 -12.65 -6.54 -13.38
CA TRP A 269 -13.37 -5.28 -13.18
C TRP A 269 -12.55 -4.20 -12.48
N VAL A 270 -11.25 -4.41 -12.21
CA VAL A 270 -10.36 -3.39 -11.64
C VAL A 270 -9.51 -2.77 -12.75
N ASN A 271 -9.76 -1.49 -13.06
CA ASN A 271 -8.94 -0.76 -14.02
C ASN A 271 -7.60 -0.37 -13.38
N ARG A 272 -6.51 -1.03 -13.77
CA ARG A 272 -5.16 -0.74 -13.27
C ARG A 272 -4.48 0.27 -14.17
N VAL A 273 -4.14 1.42 -13.61
CA VAL A 273 -3.45 2.49 -14.31
C VAL A 273 -2.08 2.69 -13.67
N VAL A 274 -1.02 2.68 -14.48
CA VAL A 274 0.33 2.97 -14.01
C VAL A 274 0.63 4.44 -14.29
N LEU A 275 0.92 5.20 -13.23
CA LEU A 275 1.45 6.56 -13.36
C LEU A 275 2.97 6.48 -13.52
N ASP A 276 3.39 6.37 -14.77
CA ASP A 276 4.80 6.37 -15.16
C ASP A 276 5.49 7.67 -14.73
N PRO A 277 6.78 7.64 -14.38
CA PRO A 277 7.57 8.85 -14.25
C PRO A 277 7.61 9.70 -15.51
N GLY A 278 7.57 11.02 -15.32
CA GLY A 278 7.79 11.97 -16.40
C GLY A 278 9.29 12.17 -16.64
N PRO A 279 9.67 12.95 -17.68
CA PRO A 279 11.06 13.34 -17.90
C PRO A 279 11.67 14.00 -16.65
N ASN A 280 12.96 13.78 -16.43
CA ASN A 280 13.73 14.33 -15.30
C ASN A 280 13.25 13.91 -13.91
N TYR A 281 12.47 12.83 -13.80
CA TYR A 281 12.19 12.22 -12.51
C TYR A 281 13.41 11.39 -12.06
N TYR A 282 13.90 11.68 -10.87
CA TYR A 282 14.96 10.93 -10.22
C TYR A 282 14.36 10.01 -9.15
N GLY A 283 14.30 8.72 -9.45
CA GLY A 283 13.65 7.69 -8.65
C GLY A 283 14.63 6.85 -7.82
N MET A 284 14.08 5.81 -7.18
CA MET A 284 14.89 4.89 -6.37
C MET A 284 15.79 4.00 -7.22
N LYS A 285 15.43 3.76 -8.49
CA LYS A 285 16.26 3.02 -9.43
C LYS A 285 17.56 3.77 -9.69
N GLU A 286 17.44 5.03 -10.06
CA GLU A 286 18.58 5.93 -10.33
C GLU A 286 19.44 6.08 -9.07
N MET A 287 18.82 6.21 -7.89
CA MET A 287 19.58 6.25 -6.62
C MET A 287 20.37 4.97 -6.32
N ILE A 288 19.89 3.79 -6.75
CA ILE A 288 20.64 2.54 -6.60
C ILE A 288 21.81 2.52 -7.58
N GLU A 289 21.56 2.86 -8.85
CA GLU A 289 22.56 2.90 -9.92
C GLU A 289 23.69 3.88 -9.62
N ASP A 290 23.36 5.03 -9.01
CA ASP A 290 24.30 6.07 -8.60
C ASP A 290 24.92 5.83 -7.20
N GLU A 291 24.72 4.65 -6.61
CA GLU A 291 25.23 4.25 -5.28
C GLU A 291 24.82 5.20 -4.13
N LYS A 292 23.70 5.92 -4.30
CA LYS A 292 23.14 6.82 -3.27
C LYS A 292 22.46 6.06 -2.14
N ILE A 293 21.92 4.87 -2.40
CA ILE A 293 21.33 4.02 -1.35
C ILE A 293 22.41 3.16 -0.69
N GLN A 294 22.64 3.37 0.60
CA GLN A 294 23.56 2.59 1.42
C GLN A 294 22.82 1.82 2.52
N ALA A 295 23.46 0.78 3.05
CA ALA A 295 22.89 -0.02 4.13
C ALA A 295 22.90 0.74 5.46
N SER A 296 21.71 0.98 6.02
CA SER A 296 21.53 1.42 7.40
C SER A 296 21.74 0.26 8.39
N TRP A 297 21.95 0.62 9.65
CA TRP A 297 22.07 -0.35 10.74
C TRP A 297 21.19 0.03 11.93
N PRO A 298 20.88 -0.94 12.81
CA PRO A 298 20.20 -0.64 14.05
C PRO A 298 21.09 0.20 14.98
N LEU A 299 20.51 1.21 15.62
CA LEU A 299 21.15 1.93 16.73
C LEU A 299 20.74 1.27 18.06
N LYS A 300 21.42 0.18 18.45
CA LYS A 300 21.09 -0.62 19.65
C LYS A 300 22.10 -0.42 20.79
N SER A 301 23.32 -0.02 20.48
CA SER A 301 24.45 0.09 21.41
C SER A 301 25.16 1.44 21.29
N ASN A 302 26.02 1.76 22.26
CA ASN A 302 26.89 2.94 22.16
C ASN A 302 27.86 2.82 20.98
N LEU A 303 28.29 1.60 20.64
CA LEU A 303 29.17 1.36 19.49
C LEU A 303 28.47 1.75 18.18
N ASP A 304 27.18 1.44 18.04
CA ASP A 304 26.40 1.84 16.85
C ASP A 304 26.28 3.36 16.72
N VAL A 305 26.22 4.07 17.86
CA VAL A 305 26.20 5.54 17.91
C VAL A 305 27.57 6.11 17.57
N SER A 306 28.65 5.57 18.13
CA SER A 306 30.02 5.95 17.76
C SER A 306 30.23 5.78 16.26
N ARG A 307 29.82 4.63 15.72
CA ARG A 307 29.85 4.34 14.29
C ARG A 307 29.05 5.36 13.46
N LEU A 308 27.84 5.70 13.88
CA LEU A 308 27.03 6.75 13.25
C LEU A 308 27.75 8.11 13.26
N CYS A 309 28.37 8.49 14.37
CA CYS A 309 29.12 9.73 14.46
C CYS A 309 30.36 9.71 13.54
N GLU A 310 31.09 8.61 13.48
CA GLU A 310 32.34 8.48 12.74
C GLU A 310 32.15 8.29 11.24
N GLU A 311 31.19 7.47 10.82
CA GLU A 311 30.97 7.10 9.41
C GLU A 311 30.03 8.06 8.69
N ILE A 312 29.12 8.73 9.41
CA ILE A 312 28.06 9.54 8.79
C ILE A 312 28.22 11.00 9.15
N ILE A 313 28.20 11.33 10.44
CA ILE A 313 28.13 12.74 10.85
C ILE A 313 29.47 13.44 10.65
N SER A 314 30.58 12.85 11.10
CA SER A 314 31.90 13.47 11.04
C SER A 314 32.41 13.72 9.62
N PRO A 315 32.14 12.85 8.62
CA PRO A 315 32.44 13.16 7.23
C PRO A 315 31.62 14.33 6.69
N CYS A 316 30.32 14.40 7.01
CA CYS A 316 29.49 15.54 6.61
C CYS A 316 30.01 16.87 7.18
N LEU A 317 30.43 16.87 8.45
CA LEU A 317 31.00 18.07 9.08
C LEU A 317 32.32 18.52 8.46
N ARG A 318 33.09 17.59 7.87
CA ARG A 318 34.38 17.90 7.25
C ARG A 318 34.25 18.42 5.82
N GLN A 319 33.07 18.30 5.23
CA GLN A 319 32.82 18.88 3.92
C GLN A 319 32.70 20.41 4.05
N GLU A 320 33.31 21.14 3.12
CA GLU A 320 33.15 22.59 3.03
C GLU A 320 31.72 23.02 2.63
N LYS A 321 30.89 22.05 2.21
CA LYS A 321 29.48 22.26 1.96
C LYS A 321 28.74 22.25 3.31
N ASN A 322 28.29 23.42 3.75
CA ASN A 322 27.35 23.50 4.87
C ASN A 322 26.00 22.93 4.43
N GLY A 323 25.63 21.75 4.92
CA GLY A 323 24.32 21.15 4.69
C GLY A 323 23.80 20.40 5.90
N PHE A 324 22.69 19.70 5.70
CA PHE A 324 21.99 18.97 6.75
C PHE A 324 22.29 17.47 6.71
N SER A 325 22.56 16.89 7.88
CA SER A 325 22.51 15.44 8.10
C SER A 325 21.19 15.10 8.81
N LEU A 326 20.28 14.45 8.10
CA LEU A 326 18.95 14.11 8.60
C LEU A 326 18.90 12.66 9.08
N LEU A 327 18.71 12.46 10.38
CA LEU A 327 18.62 11.15 11.01
C LEU A 327 17.18 10.89 11.46
N ARG A 328 16.49 9.99 10.78
CA ARG A 328 15.15 9.56 11.14
C ARG A 328 15.18 8.33 12.05
N LEU A 329 14.52 8.47 13.20
CA LEU A 329 14.42 7.43 14.21
C LEU A 329 12.99 6.87 14.22
N PRO A 330 12.79 5.59 13.83
CA PRO A 330 11.46 5.00 13.70
C PRO A 330 10.78 4.83 15.06
N VAL A 331 9.46 4.67 14.97
CA VAL A 331 8.55 4.37 16.08
C VAL A 331 9.02 3.11 16.84
N GLY A 332 9.73 3.30 17.95
CA GLY A 332 9.83 2.31 19.02
C GLY A 332 8.65 2.47 19.97
N SER A 333 8.32 1.42 20.74
CA SER A 333 7.32 1.51 21.81
C SER A 333 7.55 2.77 22.65
N ALA A 334 6.47 3.42 23.08
CA ALA A 334 6.42 4.78 23.67
C ALA A 334 7.37 5.06 24.86
N LYS A 335 8.22 4.11 25.27
CA LYS A 335 9.17 4.19 26.37
C LYS A 335 10.63 4.40 25.96
N GLU A 336 11.03 4.06 24.73
CA GLU A 336 12.42 4.25 24.26
C GLU A 336 12.54 5.50 23.38
N TRP A 337 13.03 6.56 24.03
CA TRP A 337 13.37 7.88 23.49
C TRP A 337 14.49 7.81 22.44
N ILE A 338 14.82 8.94 21.80
CA ILE A 338 16.17 9.11 21.22
C ILE A 338 17.13 8.69 22.35
N PRO A 339 17.87 7.58 22.21
CA PRO A 339 18.61 7.04 23.33
C PRO A 339 19.50 8.15 23.91
N LYS A 340 19.51 8.34 25.23
CA LYS A 340 20.41 9.31 25.87
C LYS A 340 21.86 9.07 25.47
N SER A 341 22.20 7.84 25.10
CA SER A 341 23.49 7.48 24.50
C SER A 341 23.77 8.18 23.17
N ILE A 342 22.77 8.44 22.32
CA ILE A 342 22.94 9.24 21.09
C ILE A 342 23.36 10.66 21.47
N PHE A 343 22.59 11.33 22.34
CA PHE A 343 22.93 12.69 22.78
C PHE A 343 24.27 12.75 23.49
N ARG A 344 24.55 11.83 24.41
CA ARG A 344 25.85 11.76 25.10
C ARG A 344 27.00 11.47 24.14
N GLY A 345 26.76 10.63 23.13
CA GLY A 345 27.74 10.34 22.08
C GLY A 345 28.06 11.58 21.26
N LEU A 346 27.03 12.33 20.85
CA LEU A 346 27.17 13.62 20.18
C LEU A 346 27.86 14.65 21.07
N GLU A 347 27.43 14.82 22.32
CA GLU A 347 28.06 15.74 23.28
C GLU A 347 29.54 15.39 23.53
N ALA A 348 29.87 14.10 23.66
CA ALA A 348 31.24 13.63 23.82
C ALA A 348 32.12 13.91 22.59
N GLN A 349 31.52 14.07 21.41
CA GLN A 349 32.18 14.46 20.18
C GLN A 349 32.17 15.99 19.97
N GLY A 350 31.79 16.76 21.00
CA GLY A 350 31.82 18.22 20.97
C GLY A 350 30.57 18.86 20.38
N TYR A 351 29.48 18.12 20.21
CA TYR A 351 28.24 18.68 19.68
C TYR A 351 27.35 19.27 20.79
N ARG A 352 26.58 20.32 20.44
CA ARG A 352 25.60 20.97 21.30
C ARG A 352 24.20 20.72 20.78
N VAL A 353 23.30 20.24 21.64
CA VAL A 353 21.87 20.17 21.33
C VAL A 353 21.29 21.58 21.49
N LEU A 354 20.87 22.18 20.38
CA LEU A 354 20.40 23.56 20.34
C LEU A 354 18.95 23.71 20.77
N LYS A 355 18.10 22.82 20.26
CA LYS A 355 16.66 22.93 20.42
C LYS A 355 16.06 21.57 20.20
N GLY A 356 15.11 21.22 21.06
CA GLY A 356 14.11 20.26 20.67
C GLY A 356 12.72 20.88 20.71
N VAL A 357 11.83 20.39 19.86
CA VAL A 357 10.41 20.74 19.90
C VAL A 357 9.76 19.82 20.91
N PRO A 358 9.45 20.28 22.14
CA PRO A 358 8.87 19.41 23.14
C PRO A 358 7.47 18.98 22.69
N GLN A 359 7.09 17.73 22.97
CA GLN A 359 5.72 17.30 22.78
C GLN A 359 4.78 18.09 23.69
N PRO A 360 3.56 18.42 23.24
CA PRO A 360 2.55 19.02 24.10
C PRO A 360 2.33 18.16 25.36
N GLY A 361 2.69 18.68 26.53
CA GLY A 361 2.53 18.01 27.82
C GLY A 361 3.75 17.27 28.36
N ASP A 362 4.90 17.26 27.66
CA ASP A 362 6.16 16.75 28.23
C ASP A 362 7.40 17.50 27.70
N GLU A 363 7.91 18.42 28.51
CA GLU A 363 9.06 19.28 28.21
C GLU A 363 10.39 18.51 28.07
N ARG A 364 10.44 17.22 28.46
CA ARG A 364 11.67 16.42 28.37
C ARG A 364 11.76 15.64 27.06
N ASN A 365 10.74 15.77 26.20
CA ASN A 365 10.46 14.85 25.12
C ASN A 365 10.40 15.58 23.79
N TYR A 366 11.40 15.36 22.94
CA TYR A 366 11.53 16.11 21.69
C TYR A 366 11.15 15.25 20.47
N ASP A 367 10.32 15.79 19.58
CA ASP A 367 10.02 15.19 18.27
C ASP A 367 11.13 15.46 17.23
N VAL A 368 11.81 16.60 17.40
CA VAL A 368 12.98 17.01 16.62
C VAL A 368 14.06 17.44 17.58
N ALA A 369 15.31 17.06 17.35
CA ALA A 369 16.46 17.67 18.01
C ALA A 369 17.49 18.16 16.98
N ILE A 370 17.92 19.41 17.14
CA ILE A 370 18.94 20.03 16.29
C ILE A 370 20.25 20.01 17.06
N VAL A 371 21.32 19.58 16.39
CA VAL A 371 22.64 19.46 17.00
C VAL A 371 23.68 20.17 16.13
N GLU A 372 24.46 21.08 16.73
CA GLU A 372 25.57 21.82 16.10
C GLU A 372 26.92 21.44 16.73
N LEU A 373 28.04 21.80 16.10
CA LEU A 373 29.36 21.64 16.71
C LEU A 373 29.68 22.85 17.63
N ASN A 374 30.07 22.63 18.88
CA ASN A 374 30.25 23.68 19.90
C ASN A 374 31.22 24.82 19.50
N GLU A 375 32.13 24.58 18.55
CA GLU A 375 33.15 25.55 18.15
C GLU A 375 32.63 26.57 17.11
N GLN A 376 31.47 26.32 16.49
CA GLN A 376 30.88 27.17 15.47
C GLN A 376 29.53 27.69 15.95
N THR A 377 29.49 28.89 16.53
CA THR A 377 28.23 29.51 16.95
C THR A 377 27.61 30.25 15.77
N ALA A 378 26.69 29.60 15.05
CA ALA A 378 25.68 30.33 14.33
C ALA A 378 24.73 30.98 15.35
N GLY A 379 24.23 32.19 15.09
CA GLY A 379 23.20 32.77 15.96
C GLY A 379 21.96 31.87 15.96
N ASP A 380 21.37 31.58 17.14
CA ASP A 380 20.16 30.74 17.28
C ASP A 380 19.02 31.16 16.32
N THR A 381 18.95 32.44 15.95
CA THR A 381 17.97 33.00 15.02
C THR A 381 18.16 32.52 13.58
N ASP A 382 19.40 32.32 13.11
CA ASP A 382 19.68 31.93 11.73
C ASP A 382 19.28 30.46 11.47
N LEU A 383 19.55 29.59 12.44
CA LEU A 383 19.14 28.18 12.36
C LEU A 383 17.61 28.02 12.41
N GLN A 384 16.92 28.85 13.21
CA GLN A 384 15.46 28.88 13.23
C GLN A 384 14.87 29.31 11.88
N ASN A 385 15.52 30.23 11.19
CA ASN A 385 15.09 30.65 9.86
C ASN A 385 15.30 29.56 8.80
N CYS A 386 16.27 28.65 8.97
CA CYS A 386 16.55 27.57 8.03
C CYS A 386 15.60 26.37 8.17
N LEU A 387 15.20 26.06 9.41
CA LEU A 387 14.28 24.94 9.70
C LEU A 387 12.81 25.38 9.74
N GLY A 388 12.55 26.68 9.67
CA GLY A 388 11.23 27.23 9.89
C GLY A 388 10.81 27.16 11.37
N THR A 389 9.60 27.65 11.64
CA THR A 389 9.02 27.45 12.97
C THR A 389 8.45 26.03 13.06
N PRO A 390 8.36 25.41 14.25
CA PRO A 390 7.73 24.09 14.39
C PRO A 390 6.32 24.00 13.79
N ASN A 391 5.66 25.14 13.62
CA ASN A 391 4.32 25.27 13.03
C ASN A 391 4.31 25.57 11.53
N SER A 392 5.45 25.83 10.89
CA SER A 392 5.48 26.36 9.51
C SER A 392 5.39 25.29 8.41
N GLY A 393 4.97 24.07 8.75
CA GLY A 393 4.92 22.93 7.83
C GLY A 393 6.30 22.34 7.55
N GLN A 394 6.35 21.03 7.32
CA GLN A 394 7.61 20.30 7.06
C GLN A 394 8.22 20.72 5.71
N GLU A 395 7.41 21.24 4.79
CA GLU A 395 7.84 21.68 3.46
C GLU A 395 8.80 22.87 3.47
N LYS A 396 8.83 23.65 4.57
CA LYS A 396 9.76 24.78 4.72
C LYS A 396 11.08 24.38 5.37
N TRP A 397 11.16 23.17 5.91
CA TRP A 397 12.39 22.67 6.48
C TRP A 397 13.40 22.49 5.37
N PHE A 398 14.65 22.84 5.67
CA PHE A 398 15.75 22.69 4.71
C PHE A 398 15.56 23.53 3.43
N SER A 399 14.68 24.53 3.44
CA SER A 399 14.49 25.45 2.31
C SER A 399 15.62 26.46 2.15
N ARG A 400 16.52 26.53 3.14
CA ARG A 400 17.71 27.38 3.12
C ARG A 400 18.90 26.60 3.60
N ARG A 401 20.03 26.85 2.94
CA ARG A 401 21.31 26.30 3.34
C ARG A 401 21.66 26.73 4.77
N PRO A 402 22.09 25.82 5.64
CA PRO A 402 22.47 26.21 6.98
C PRO A 402 23.82 26.95 6.94
N PRO A 403 24.06 27.92 7.85
CA PRO A 403 25.31 28.68 7.88
C PRO A 403 26.51 27.85 8.36
N ILE A 404 26.24 26.72 9.01
CA ILE A 404 27.19 25.71 9.49
C ILE A 404 26.58 24.32 9.21
N PRO A 405 27.35 23.23 9.20
CA PRO A 405 26.77 21.90 9.07
C PRO A 405 25.85 21.58 10.27
N VAL A 406 24.69 20.96 10.02
CA VAL A 406 23.66 20.73 11.04
C VAL A 406 23.17 19.29 11.03
N VAL A 407 23.09 18.68 12.21
CA VAL A 407 22.45 17.37 12.38
C VAL A 407 21.02 17.54 12.86
N VAL A 408 20.06 16.95 12.15
CA VAL A 408 18.65 16.94 12.52
C VAL A 408 18.22 15.53 12.88
N LEU A 409 17.85 15.32 14.13
CA LEU A 409 17.24 14.08 14.60
C LEU A 409 15.72 14.23 14.50
N ALA A 410 15.08 13.47 13.60
CA ALA A 410 13.64 13.48 13.38
C ALA A 410 13.00 12.18 13.92
N LYS A 411 12.20 12.28 14.98
CA LYS A 411 11.49 11.14 15.58
C LYS A 411 10.02 11.19 15.19
N ASN A 412 9.47 10.08 14.69
CA ASN A 412 8.06 9.98 14.29
C ASN A 412 7.61 11.02 13.24
N MET A 413 8.54 11.71 12.59
CA MET A 413 8.28 12.68 11.55
C MET A 413 8.64 12.13 10.18
N LEU A 414 8.26 12.85 9.13
CA LEU A 414 8.55 12.48 7.74
C LEU A 414 8.02 11.08 7.37
N ALA A 415 6.98 10.61 8.07
CA ALA A 415 6.16 9.49 7.67
C ALA A 415 5.02 10.02 6.78
N MET A 416 4.48 9.20 5.87
CA MET A 416 3.20 9.42 5.16
C MET A 416 3.10 10.72 4.32
N GLY A 417 3.16 10.63 2.99
CA GLY A 417 2.87 11.73 2.04
C GLY A 417 3.65 13.07 2.07
N ALA A 418 4.29 13.48 3.17
CA ALA A 418 4.88 14.83 3.29
C ALA A 418 6.03 15.06 2.30
N THR A 419 6.03 16.17 1.57
CA THR A 419 7.16 16.56 0.71
C THR A 419 8.30 17.11 1.56
N LEU A 420 9.54 16.78 1.19
CA LEU A 420 10.75 17.28 1.85
C LEU A 420 11.56 18.07 0.83
N ASN A 421 11.93 19.32 1.13
CA ASN A 421 12.98 19.96 0.37
C ASN A 421 14.32 19.31 0.76
N ASN A 422 14.99 18.68 -0.20
CA ASN A 422 16.25 17.97 0.02
C ASN A 422 17.46 18.66 -0.62
N GLU A 423 17.31 19.88 -1.15
CA GLU A 423 18.38 20.62 -1.85
C GLU A 423 19.65 20.80 -0.99
N TYR A 424 19.48 21.02 0.32
CA TYR A 424 20.60 21.23 1.24
C TYR A 424 20.81 20.06 2.20
N VAL A 425 20.23 18.89 1.92
CA VAL A 425 20.43 17.69 2.74
C VAL A 425 21.53 16.86 2.10
N ASP A 426 22.67 16.72 2.80
CA ASP A 426 23.81 15.95 2.28
C ASP A 426 23.63 14.44 2.53
N VAL A 427 23.08 14.11 3.71
CA VAL A 427 22.92 12.71 4.14
C VAL A 427 21.60 12.49 4.86
N MET A 428 20.99 11.36 4.56
CA MET A 428 19.77 10.86 5.17
C MET A 428 20.05 9.49 5.82
N PHE A 429 19.72 9.32 7.09
CA PHE A 429 19.86 8.05 7.80
C PHE A 429 18.53 7.59 8.38
N GLU A 430 18.01 6.48 7.87
CA GLU A 430 16.84 5.81 8.41
C GLU A 430 17.30 4.64 9.28
N ARG A 431 17.00 4.68 10.59
CA ARG A 431 17.38 3.57 11.47
C ARG A 431 16.61 2.29 11.11
N LYS A 432 17.34 1.19 10.94
CA LYS A 432 16.75 -0.16 10.78
C LYS A 432 16.00 -0.59 12.04
N ARG A 433 14.77 -1.12 11.88
CA ARG A 433 13.94 -1.63 12.99
C ARG A 433 14.51 -2.94 13.56
N LYS A 434 14.20 -3.23 14.84
CA LYS A 434 14.81 -4.31 15.64
C LYS A 434 14.62 -5.73 15.08
N ASN A 435 13.57 -5.97 14.30
CA ASN A 435 13.18 -7.30 13.81
C ASN A 435 13.73 -7.63 12.42
N ASP A 436 14.71 -6.85 11.93
CA ASP A 436 15.44 -6.97 10.65
C ASP A 436 14.62 -6.99 9.35
N VAL A 437 13.31 -7.21 9.42
CA VAL A 437 12.38 -7.07 8.29
C VAL A 437 11.83 -5.65 8.32
N THR A 438 12.47 -4.77 7.58
CA THR A 438 11.89 -3.47 7.23
C THR A 438 10.71 -3.74 6.32
N GLN A 439 9.55 -3.23 6.69
CA GLN A 439 8.38 -3.37 5.86
C GLN A 439 8.53 -2.47 4.63
N VAL A 440 8.21 -2.99 3.45
CA VAL A 440 8.48 -2.32 2.17
C VAL A 440 7.80 -0.97 2.07
N ASP A 441 6.53 -0.89 2.48
CA ASP A 441 5.77 0.36 2.55
C ASP A 441 6.48 1.42 3.40
N PHE A 442 7.03 1.03 4.54
CA PHE A 442 7.81 1.94 5.39
C PHE A 442 9.16 2.33 4.80
N ALA A 443 9.91 1.40 4.21
CA ALA A 443 11.20 1.71 3.60
C ALA A 443 11.04 2.70 2.45
N VAL A 444 10.10 2.41 1.55
CA VAL A 444 9.82 3.21 0.35
C VAL A 444 9.26 4.57 0.73
N GLN A 445 8.34 4.67 1.68
CA GLN A 445 7.74 5.95 2.07
C GLN A 445 8.51 6.75 3.13
N SER A 446 9.67 6.24 3.55
CA SER A 446 10.59 6.95 4.44
C SER A 446 11.50 7.91 3.67
N LEU A 447 12.67 8.22 4.20
CA LEU A 447 13.64 9.15 3.62
C LEU A 447 13.99 8.83 2.15
N ALA A 448 14.08 7.56 1.78
CA ALA A 448 14.36 7.17 0.39
C ALA A 448 13.31 7.72 -0.59
N GLY A 449 12.01 7.50 -0.33
CA GLY A 449 10.95 8.08 -1.18
C GLY A 449 10.75 9.57 -0.99
N ARG A 450 11.37 10.18 0.03
CA ARG A 450 11.44 11.64 0.20
C ARG A 450 12.53 12.28 -0.64
N ALA A 451 13.56 11.51 -0.97
CA ALA A 451 14.61 11.99 -1.85
C ALA A 451 14.22 11.93 -3.33
N THR A 452 13.19 11.15 -3.70
CA THR A 452 12.72 11.07 -5.09
C THR A 452 11.99 12.32 -5.51
N GLY A 453 11.89 12.58 -6.81
CA GLY A 453 11.12 13.70 -7.34
C GLY A 453 11.61 14.16 -8.69
N TYR A 454 11.01 15.25 -9.17
CA TYR A 454 11.50 16.00 -10.33
C TYR A 454 12.59 16.98 -9.85
N ASP A 455 13.39 17.50 -10.79
CA ASP A 455 14.54 18.41 -10.63
C ASP A 455 15.91 17.71 -10.79
N ASP A 456 16.91 18.47 -11.24
CA ASP A 456 18.30 17.98 -11.37
C ASP A 456 18.85 17.58 -10.00
N LYS A 457 18.91 16.27 -9.75
CA LYS A 457 19.41 15.69 -8.49
C LYS A 457 20.90 15.36 -8.53
N GLU A 458 21.72 16.19 -9.20
CA GLU A 458 23.19 16.06 -9.10
C GLU A 458 23.64 16.01 -7.62
N ASP A 459 22.98 16.79 -6.77
CA ASP A 459 23.19 16.83 -5.32
C ASP A 459 22.23 15.90 -4.53
N CYS A 460 21.80 14.76 -5.06
CA CYS A 460 21.01 13.79 -4.28
C CYS A 460 21.78 13.36 -3.01
N PRO A 461 21.14 13.38 -1.82
CA PRO A 461 21.76 12.91 -0.57
C PRO A 461 22.19 11.45 -0.67
N ILE A 462 23.21 11.09 0.11
CA ILE A 462 23.47 9.68 0.43
C ILE A 462 22.40 9.24 1.44
N ILE A 463 21.73 8.13 1.15
CA ILE A 463 20.58 7.63 1.92
C ILE A 463 20.94 6.28 2.51
N TYR A 464 21.14 6.23 3.82
CA TYR A 464 21.29 4.99 4.56
C TYR A 464 19.89 4.43 4.89
N SER A 465 19.50 3.34 4.23
CA SER A 465 18.20 2.69 4.37
C SER A 465 18.32 1.15 4.27
N ASP A 466 17.27 0.44 3.89
CA ASP A 466 17.28 -1.01 3.64
C ASP A 466 17.40 -1.27 2.13
N PRO A 467 18.63 -1.42 1.58
CA PRO A 467 18.84 -1.49 0.14
C PRO A 467 18.10 -2.67 -0.49
N THR A 468 18.12 -3.84 0.16
CA THR A 468 17.41 -5.04 -0.32
C THR A 468 15.92 -4.77 -0.50
N THR A 469 15.29 -4.13 0.49
CA THR A 469 13.85 -3.82 0.44
C THR A 469 13.51 -2.81 -0.66
N ILE A 470 14.39 -1.84 -0.89
CA ILE A 470 14.22 -0.84 -1.96
C ILE A 470 14.42 -1.50 -3.33
N THR A 471 15.41 -2.38 -3.50
CA THR A 471 15.61 -3.15 -4.73
C THR A 471 14.40 -4.01 -5.06
N GLU A 472 13.84 -4.75 -4.09
CA GLU A 472 12.60 -5.53 -4.31
C GLU A 472 11.45 -4.63 -4.78
N TYR A 473 11.33 -3.41 -4.23
CA TYR A 473 10.32 -2.44 -4.68
C TYR A 473 10.57 -1.96 -6.11
N VAL A 474 11.81 -1.62 -6.47
CA VAL A 474 12.17 -1.21 -7.84
C VAL A 474 11.86 -2.34 -8.83
N GLU A 475 12.23 -3.57 -8.51
CA GLU A 475 11.89 -4.75 -9.34
C GLU A 475 10.37 -4.87 -9.53
N TRP A 476 9.56 -4.63 -8.49
CA TRP A 476 8.10 -4.65 -8.61
C TRP A 476 7.56 -3.56 -9.53
N VAL A 477 8.12 -2.34 -9.45
CA VAL A 477 7.78 -1.21 -10.32
C VAL A 477 8.14 -1.51 -11.78
N GLU A 478 9.35 -2.03 -12.03
CA GLU A 478 9.82 -2.41 -13.38
C GLU A 478 9.00 -3.55 -13.99
N ASN A 479 8.41 -4.40 -13.14
CA ASN A 479 7.45 -5.41 -13.55
C ASN A 479 6.00 -4.87 -13.64
N GLU A 480 5.83 -3.56 -13.84
CA GLU A 480 4.52 -2.91 -14.02
C GLU A 480 3.56 -3.21 -12.87
N TYR A 481 4.08 -3.30 -11.64
CA TYR A 481 3.32 -3.62 -10.43
C TYR A 481 2.62 -4.99 -10.48
N LYS A 482 3.12 -5.96 -11.27
CA LYS A 482 2.51 -7.29 -11.35
C LYS A 482 2.41 -7.96 -9.97
N PRO A 483 1.28 -8.62 -9.64
CA PRO A 483 1.07 -9.28 -8.35
C PRO A 483 2.17 -10.30 -7.99
N MET A 484 2.67 -11.05 -8.98
CA MET A 484 3.70 -12.07 -8.79
C MET A 484 5.08 -11.50 -8.41
N SER A 485 5.30 -10.21 -8.63
CA SER A 485 6.53 -9.49 -8.28
C SER A 485 6.39 -8.65 -7.00
N VAL A 486 5.31 -8.81 -6.24
CA VAL A 486 5.11 -8.06 -4.99
C VAL A 486 6.22 -8.40 -3.98
N PRO A 487 6.90 -7.39 -3.40
CA PRO A 487 7.99 -7.59 -2.44
C PRO A 487 7.61 -8.44 -1.23
N ARG A 488 8.53 -9.31 -0.77
CA ARG A 488 8.26 -10.28 0.30
C ARG A 488 7.98 -9.62 1.63
N GLY A 489 8.61 -8.46 1.87
CA GLY A 489 8.48 -7.66 3.08
C GLY A 489 7.26 -6.76 3.15
N ALA A 490 6.34 -6.81 2.19
CA ALA A 490 5.14 -5.97 2.21
C ALA A 490 4.26 -6.34 3.42
N SER A 491 4.19 -5.43 4.40
CA SER A 491 3.69 -5.62 5.77
C SER A 491 2.29 -6.23 5.92
N ARG A 492 1.52 -6.19 4.84
CA ARG A 492 0.11 -6.59 4.78
C ARG A 492 -0.15 -7.73 3.80
N THR A 493 0.90 -8.31 3.20
CA THR A 493 0.79 -9.50 2.35
C THR A 493 0.96 -10.78 3.15
N ALA A 494 1.61 -10.69 4.32
CA ALA A 494 1.57 -11.70 5.37
C ALA A 494 0.20 -11.76 6.08
N VAL A 495 -0.90 -11.73 5.31
CA VAL A 495 -2.18 -12.26 5.79
C VAL A 495 -2.03 -13.77 5.78
N LYS A 496 -1.83 -14.30 6.98
CA LYS A 496 -1.88 -15.71 7.39
C LYS A 496 -3.13 -16.49 6.97
N ASN A 497 -3.98 -15.97 6.08
CA ASN A 497 -5.25 -16.53 5.66
C ASN A 497 -5.86 -15.54 4.66
N ILE A 498 -5.85 -15.87 3.37
CA ILE A 498 -6.62 -15.17 2.34
C ILE A 498 -8.08 -14.96 2.79
N THR A 499 -8.62 -15.76 3.72
CA THR A 499 -9.94 -15.59 4.36
C THR A 499 -10.13 -14.40 5.32
N THR A 500 -9.10 -13.61 5.66
CA THR A 500 -9.24 -12.53 6.68
C THR A 500 -8.74 -11.16 6.25
N CYS A 501 -8.36 -10.97 4.99
CA CYS A 501 -8.37 -9.64 4.42
C CYS A 501 -9.82 -9.13 4.47
N PRO A 502 -10.13 -7.84 4.73
CA PRO A 502 -11.47 -7.29 4.49
C PRO A 502 -11.93 -7.56 3.06
N LEU A 503 -10.96 -7.73 2.15
CA LEU A 503 -11.15 -8.13 0.76
C LEU A 503 -11.63 -9.58 0.55
N HIS A 504 -11.72 -10.38 1.62
CA HIS A 504 -12.17 -11.77 1.58
C HIS A 504 -12.86 -12.23 2.87
N SER A 505 -13.16 -11.32 3.80
CA SER A 505 -13.84 -11.66 5.05
C SER A 505 -15.35 -11.79 4.80
N LEU A 506 -15.74 -12.72 3.92
CA LEU A 506 -17.03 -13.39 3.87
C LEU A 506 -16.86 -14.65 3.00
N ARG A 507 -16.84 -15.80 3.67
CA ARG A 507 -17.12 -17.15 3.14
C ARG A 507 -16.37 -17.53 1.84
N ILE A 508 -15.31 -18.35 1.98
CA ILE A 508 -15.19 -19.51 1.08
C ILE A 508 -16.59 -20.13 1.05
N PRO A 509 -17.19 -20.44 -0.11
CA PRO A 509 -18.40 -21.22 -0.14
C PRO A 509 -18.06 -22.56 0.50
N GLN A 510 -18.30 -22.69 1.81
CA GLN A 510 -18.62 -23.98 2.36
C GLN A 510 -19.83 -24.40 1.54
N LYS A 511 -19.61 -25.33 0.62
CA LYS A 511 -20.68 -26.21 0.17
C LYS A 511 -21.35 -26.63 1.46
N GLU A 512 -22.60 -26.19 1.67
CA GLU A 512 -23.30 -26.43 2.92
C GLU A 512 -23.16 -27.93 3.21
N LEU A 513 -22.44 -28.25 4.29
CA LEU A 513 -22.30 -29.63 4.72
C LEU A 513 -23.73 -30.15 4.87
N SER A 514 -24.03 -31.28 4.23
CA SER A 514 -25.36 -31.86 4.34
C SER A 514 -25.68 -32.12 5.81
N ALA A 515 -26.97 -32.18 6.16
CA ALA A 515 -27.38 -32.48 7.53
C ALA A 515 -26.70 -33.76 8.08
N GLU A 516 -26.47 -34.75 7.21
CA GLU A 516 -25.72 -35.98 7.53
C GLU A 516 -24.24 -35.72 7.87
N GLN A 517 -23.57 -34.83 7.14
CA GLN A 517 -22.17 -34.45 7.43
C GLN A 517 -22.04 -33.67 8.75
N LEU A 518 -23.05 -32.85 9.09
CA LEU A 518 -23.12 -32.16 10.37
C LEU A 518 -23.42 -33.09 11.55
N GLU A 519 -24.16 -34.18 11.30
CA GLU A 519 -24.47 -35.20 12.29
C GLU A 519 -23.25 -36.06 12.65
N VAL A 520 -22.41 -36.40 11.66
CA VAL A 520 -21.12 -37.09 11.87
C VAL A 520 -20.12 -36.24 12.67
N LEU A 521 -20.13 -34.91 12.50
CA LEU A 521 -19.23 -33.99 13.21
C LEU A 521 -19.76 -33.51 14.57
N SER A 522 -21.05 -33.73 14.86
CA SER A 522 -21.74 -33.32 16.09
C SER A 522 -21.03 -33.78 17.39
N PRO A 523 -20.50 -35.01 17.50
CA PRO A 523 -19.83 -35.47 18.74
C PRO A 523 -18.48 -34.80 19.00
N HIS A 524 -17.88 -34.14 18.00
CA HIS A 524 -16.47 -33.75 18.01
C HIS A 524 -16.24 -32.23 17.93
N LYS A 525 -17.30 -31.41 18.01
CA LYS A 525 -17.22 -29.93 17.99
C LYS A 525 -16.34 -29.31 19.07
N HIS A 526 -15.92 -30.08 20.08
CA HIS A 526 -15.15 -29.59 21.22
C HIS A 526 -13.74 -30.16 21.34
N THR A 527 -13.27 -31.02 20.42
CA THR A 527 -11.89 -31.50 20.46
C THR A 527 -10.94 -30.55 19.70
N PRO A 528 -9.70 -30.32 20.21
CA PRO A 528 -8.72 -29.43 19.57
C PRO A 528 -8.29 -29.84 18.14
N HIS A 529 -8.71 -31.02 17.69
CA HIS A 529 -8.22 -31.70 16.49
C HIS A 529 -9.27 -31.87 15.39
N ALA A 530 -10.52 -31.41 15.62
CA ALA A 530 -11.62 -31.50 14.67
C ALA A 530 -11.30 -31.00 13.24
N PRO A 531 -10.52 -29.91 13.04
CA PRO A 531 -10.20 -29.46 11.68
C PRO A 531 -9.28 -30.40 10.90
N ALA A 532 -8.32 -31.06 11.57
CA ALA A 532 -7.40 -31.98 10.89
C ALA A 532 -8.13 -33.27 10.49
N VAL A 533 -8.97 -33.78 11.39
CA VAL A 533 -9.83 -34.95 11.14
C VAL A 533 -10.81 -34.69 10.00
N ALA A 534 -11.41 -33.49 9.92
CA ALA A 534 -12.32 -33.12 8.84
C ALA A 534 -11.64 -33.16 7.46
N VAL A 535 -10.40 -32.68 7.35
CA VAL A 535 -9.63 -32.73 6.09
C VAL A 535 -9.35 -34.18 5.67
N VAL A 536 -8.97 -35.05 6.60
CA VAL A 536 -8.71 -36.46 6.27
C VAL A 536 -9.98 -37.19 5.85
N LEU A 537 -11.12 -36.93 6.52
CA LEU A 537 -12.41 -37.50 6.15
C LEU A 537 -12.89 -37.01 4.78
N GLU A 538 -12.66 -35.73 4.45
CA GLU A 538 -12.99 -35.16 3.15
C GLU A 538 -12.17 -35.79 2.02
N VAL A 539 -10.87 -36.00 2.24
CA VAL A 539 -10.00 -36.73 1.33
C VAL A 539 -10.47 -38.18 1.17
N ALA A 540 -10.71 -38.90 2.27
CA ALA A 540 -11.21 -40.29 2.21
C ALA A 540 -12.52 -40.40 1.42
N GLN A 541 -13.44 -39.44 1.61
CA GLN A 541 -14.71 -39.38 0.89
C GLN A 541 -14.53 -39.09 -0.60
N GLN A 542 -13.64 -38.16 -0.98
CA GLN A 542 -13.34 -37.88 -2.39
C GLN A 542 -12.79 -39.11 -3.13
N PHE A 543 -12.03 -39.96 -2.44
CA PHE A 543 -11.44 -41.17 -3.02
C PHE A 543 -12.31 -42.43 -2.88
N GLY A 544 -13.46 -42.35 -2.22
CA GLY A 544 -14.31 -43.51 -1.93
C GLY A 544 -13.61 -44.58 -1.09
N ASP A 545 -12.65 -44.18 -0.24
CA ASP A 545 -11.81 -45.08 0.54
C ASP A 545 -12.51 -45.47 1.85
N GLU A 546 -13.42 -46.43 1.74
CA GLU A 546 -14.26 -46.89 2.86
C GLU A 546 -13.44 -47.53 4.00
N GLU A 547 -12.25 -48.07 3.69
CA GLU A 547 -11.32 -48.63 4.67
C GLU A 547 -10.68 -47.52 5.54
N LEU A 548 -10.21 -46.44 4.93
CA LEU A 548 -9.69 -45.28 5.66
C LEU A 548 -10.78 -44.64 6.53
N ARG A 549 -12.00 -44.56 6.00
CA ARG A 549 -13.15 -44.03 6.73
C ARG A 549 -13.52 -44.88 7.95
N GLN A 550 -13.58 -46.19 7.81
CA GLN A 550 -13.83 -47.10 8.93
C GLN A 550 -12.73 -47.01 10.00
N ARG A 551 -11.47 -46.93 9.59
CA ARG A 551 -10.33 -46.77 10.51
C ARG A 551 -10.33 -45.42 11.23
N LEU A 552 -10.68 -44.33 10.53
CA LEU A 552 -10.90 -43.01 11.15
C LEU A 552 -11.96 -43.11 12.23
N ASP A 553 -13.12 -43.67 11.90
CA ASP A 553 -14.22 -43.81 12.86
C ASP A 553 -13.82 -44.69 14.06
N GLU A 554 -13.02 -45.74 13.87
CA GLU A 554 -12.52 -46.59 14.95
C GLU A 554 -11.47 -45.91 15.83
N GLU A 555 -10.47 -45.24 15.25
CA GLU A 555 -9.42 -44.54 16.02
C GLU A 555 -9.95 -43.29 16.74
N ILE A 556 -10.87 -42.55 16.10
CA ILE A 556 -11.52 -41.37 16.70
C ILE A 556 -12.40 -41.78 17.88
N LYS A 557 -13.07 -42.94 17.81
CA LYS A 557 -13.87 -43.47 18.93
C LYS A 557 -13.03 -43.95 20.10
N THR A 558 -11.76 -44.30 19.88
CA THR A 558 -10.94 -45.02 20.86
C THR A 558 -9.81 -44.18 21.46
N THR A 559 -9.51 -42.98 20.94
CA THR A 559 -8.35 -42.20 21.42
C THR A 559 -8.54 -40.69 21.45
N ASP A 560 -8.25 -40.09 22.62
CA ASP A 560 -8.04 -38.65 22.80
C ASP A 560 -6.55 -38.25 22.61
N ASP A 561 -5.69 -39.20 22.21
CA ASP A 561 -4.25 -39.03 22.07
C ASP A 561 -3.87 -38.49 20.68
N PHE A 562 -3.07 -37.41 20.69
CA PHE A 562 -2.45 -36.79 19.51
C PHE A 562 -1.62 -37.78 18.68
N GLY A 563 -1.02 -38.79 19.32
CA GLY A 563 -0.22 -39.82 18.67
C GLY A 563 -0.99 -40.72 17.70
N SER A 564 -2.26 -41.01 17.98
CA SER A 564 -3.11 -41.80 17.05
C SER A 564 -3.47 -40.98 15.81
N ILE A 565 -3.93 -39.73 16.00
CA ILE A 565 -4.25 -38.82 14.89
C ILE A 565 -3.04 -38.58 13.98
N TYR A 566 -1.85 -38.47 14.56
CA TYR A 566 -0.60 -38.32 13.80
C TYR A 566 -0.22 -39.59 13.03
N ARG A 567 -0.38 -40.78 13.62
CA ARG A 567 -0.18 -42.07 12.93
C ARG A 567 -1.14 -42.24 11.76
N LEU A 568 -2.39 -41.82 11.93
CA LEU A 568 -3.41 -41.85 10.90
C LEU A 568 -3.10 -40.88 9.74
N LEU A 569 -2.61 -39.68 10.06
CA LEU A 569 -2.13 -38.72 9.06
C LEU A 569 -0.93 -39.27 8.27
N LEU A 570 0.05 -39.86 8.96
CA LEU A 570 1.21 -40.48 8.31
C LEU A 570 0.81 -41.66 7.41
N TRP A 571 -0.10 -42.51 7.88
CA TRP A 571 -0.60 -43.64 7.10
C TRP A 571 -1.35 -43.16 5.85
N THR A 572 -2.21 -42.14 6.00
CA THR A 572 -2.92 -41.50 4.89
C THR A 572 -1.94 -40.92 3.88
N HIS A 573 -0.91 -40.21 4.35
CA HIS A 573 0.15 -39.68 3.48
C HIS A 573 0.88 -40.78 2.70
N GLN A 574 1.24 -41.89 3.36
CA GLN A 574 1.88 -43.03 2.73
C GLN A 574 0.97 -43.74 1.71
N LYS A 575 -0.32 -43.93 2.03
CA LYS A 575 -1.30 -44.56 1.14
C LYS A 575 -1.51 -43.75 -0.13
N TYR A 576 -1.51 -42.41 -0.03
CA TYR A 576 -1.76 -41.52 -1.15
C TYR A 576 -0.52 -40.94 -1.83
N GLN A 577 0.69 -41.25 -1.37
CA GLN A 577 1.95 -40.81 -1.98
C GLN A 577 2.09 -41.27 -3.44
N GLN A 578 1.40 -42.34 -3.83
CA GLN A 578 1.40 -42.91 -5.19
C GLN A 578 0.44 -42.20 -6.18
N TYR A 579 -0.34 -41.20 -5.75
CA TYR A 579 -1.27 -40.47 -6.60
C TYR A 579 -0.67 -39.14 -7.11
N SER A 580 -1.32 -38.56 -8.12
CA SER A 580 -0.88 -37.40 -8.93
C SER A 580 -0.10 -36.31 -8.16
N PRO A 581 0.95 -35.69 -8.77
CA PRO A 581 1.73 -34.61 -8.16
C PRO A 581 0.91 -33.42 -7.63
N LEU A 582 -0.23 -33.11 -8.26
CA LEU A 582 -1.13 -32.04 -7.83
C LEU A 582 -1.73 -32.33 -6.43
N LEU A 583 -2.07 -33.59 -6.17
CA LEU A 583 -2.61 -34.06 -4.89
C LEU A 583 -1.56 -34.08 -3.78
N GLN A 584 -0.30 -34.38 -4.12
CA GLN A 584 0.81 -34.26 -3.19
C GLN A 584 1.01 -32.81 -2.73
N GLN A 585 0.77 -31.85 -3.64
CA GLN A 585 0.91 -30.42 -3.38
C GLN A 585 -0.21 -29.89 -2.47
N GLU A 586 -1.47 -30.27 -2.72
CA GLU A 586 -2.61 -29.89 -1.88
C GLU A 586 -2.52 -30.50 -0.47
N TYR A 587 -2.15 -31.78 -0.38
CA TYR A 587 -1.95 -32.47 0.89
C TYR A 587 -0.79 -31.86 1.71
N ALA A 588 0.35 -31.60 1.06
CA ALA A 588 1.50 -30.97 1.70
C ALA A 588 1.19 -29.55 2.21
N ALA A 589 0.44 -28.76 1.43
CA ALA A 589 0.00 -27.43 1.84
C ALA A 589 -0.93 -27.47 3.08
N GLY A 590 -1.87 -28.42 3.12
CA GLY A 590 -2.74 -28.64 4.28
C GLY A 590 -1.98 -29.02 5.55
N LEU A 591 -1.02 -29.95 5.44
CA LEU A 591 -0.21 -30.42 6.57
C LEU A 591 0.73 -29.31 7.10
N GLN A 592 1.36 -28.55 6.20
CA GLN A 592 2.28 -27.46 6.54
C GLN A 592 1.54 -26.31 7.24
N GLY A 593 0.31 -26.01 6.82
CA GLY A 593 -0.57 -25.05 7.48
C GLY A 593 -1.02 -25.49 8.88
N TYR A 594 -1.08 -26.79 9.18
CA TYR A 594 -1.41 -27.31 10.51
C TYR A 594 -0.20 -27.29 11.46
N VAL A 595 0.99 -27.72 10.99
CA VAL A 595 2.23 -27.75 11.80
C VAL A 595 2.67 -26.35 12.24
N GLN A 596 2.56 -25.35 11.35
CA GLN A 596 2.91 -23.96 11.68
C GLN A 596 1.99 -23.33 12.75
N ARG A 597 0.75 -23.82 12.92
CA ARG A 597 -0.18 -23.33 13.95
C ARG A 597 0.19 -23.76 15.37
N LYS A 598 1.02 -24.81 15.54
CA LYS A 598 1.37 -25.38 16.85
C LYS A 598 2.78 -25.04 17.36
N GLN A 599 3.60 -24.28 16.61
CA GLN A 599 4.93 -23.81 17.05
C GLN A 599 4.89 -22.73 18.16
N LYS A 600 4.15 -22.98 19.25
CA LYS A 600 4.28 -22.28 20.54
C LYS A 600 4.50 -23.22 21.73
N GLY A 601 4.85 -24.48 21.49
CA GLY A 601 5.36 -25.36 22.54
C GLY A 601 6.06 -26.56 21.92
N CYS A 602 7.37 -26.70 22.16
CA CYS A 602 8.08 -27.94 21.89
C CYS A 602 7.59 -28.99 22.89
N VAL A 603 7.05 -30.11 22.40
CA VAL A 603 6.84 -31.32 23.19
C VAL A 603 7.85 -32.33 22.68
N PHE A 604 8.77 -32.76 23.54
CA PHE A 604 9.60 -33.93 23.29
C PHE A 604 8.78 -35.15 23.67
N LEU A 605 8.52 -36.04 22.71
CA LEU A 605 8.03 -37.38 22.98
C LEU A 605 9.24 -38.28 23.09
N ASP A 606 9.47 -38.79 24.30
CA ASP A 606 10.35 -39.91 24.54
C ASP A 606 9.56 -41.18 24.18
N VAL A 607 10.08 -41.97 23.25
CA VAL A 607 9.47 -43.24 22.85
C VAL A 607 10.44 -44.32 23.23
N ASP A 608 10.20 -44.95 24.38
CA ASP A 608 10.88 -46.18 24.76
C ASP A 608 10.58 -47.27 23.72
N GLY A 609 11.64 -47.77 23.07
CA GLY A 609 11.58 -49.00 22.29
C GLY A 609 11.36 -48.84 20.78
N ALA A 610 12.25 -48.12 20.09
CA ALA A 610 12.58 -48.39 18.70
C ALA A 610 14.00 -47.86 18.40
N SER A 611 15.00 -48.70 18.61
CA SER A 611 16.32 -48.49 18.00
C SER A 611 16.17 -48.53 16.48
N ASP A 612 16.71 -47.52 15.82
CA ASP A 612 16.81 -47.34 14.37
C ASP A 612 15.55 -46.78 13.67
N ILE A 613 15.48 -45.44 13.64
CA ILE A 613 15.26 -44.57 12.46
C ILE A 613 15.02 -43.14 13.01
N LEU A 614 16.03 -42.28 12.92
CA LEU A 614 15.89 -40.85 13.20
C LEU A 614 15.83 -40.09 11.86
N MET A 615 14.63 -40.00 11.25
CA MET A 615 14.41 -39.07 10.12
C MET A 615 14.03 -37.70 10.66
N THR A 616 14.97 -36.77 10.58
CA THR A 616 14.74 -35.35 10.88
C THR A 616 14.43 -34.62 9.57
N PHE A 617 13.19 -34.14 9.39
CA PHE A 617 12.84 -33.21 8.31
C PHE A 617 12.89 -31.77 8.84
N VAL A 618 13.90 -31.01 8.43
CA VAL A 618 13.97 -29.55 8.60
C VAL A 618 13.89 -28.93 7.21
N PHE A 619 12.77 -28.25 6.90
CA PHE A 619 12.70 -27.35 5.77
C PHE A 619 13.16 -25.95 6.23
N ARG A 620 14.41 -25.58 5.91
CA ARG A 620 14.83 -24.20 5.70
C ARG A 620 16.09 -24.15 4.83
N SER A 621 16.10 -23.11 3.99
CA SER A 621 17.02 -22.77 2.91
C SER A 621 18.50 -22.99 3.20
N GLU A 622 19.16 -23.57 2.19
CA GLU A 622 20.58 -23.61 1.86
C GLU A 622 21.42 -22.53 2.57
N PHE A 623 22.21 -22.95 3.57
CA PHE A 623 23.51 -22.38 3.96
C PHE A 623 24.16 -23.12 5.15
N TRP A 624 23.52 -24.16 5.71
CA TRP A 624 23.98 -24.83 6.94
C TRP A 624 24.48 -26.28 6.76
N VAL A 625 24.60 -26.77 5.51
CA VAL A 625 24.96 -28.19 5.28
C VAL A 625 26.48 -28.43 5.37
N GLU A 626 27.34 -27.44 5.09
CA GLU A 626 28.80 -27.65 5.17
C GLU A 626 29.37 -27.56 6.60
N SER A 627 28.74 -26.82 7.51
CA SER A 627 29.25 -26.66 8.88
C SER A 627 29.03 -27.90 9.76
N CYS A 628 27.99 -28.69 9.48
CA CYS A 628 27.68 -29.89 10.25
C CYS A 628 28.51 -31.13 9.83
N ALA A 629 29.05 -31.14 8.61
CA ALA A 629 29.93 -32.21 8.14
C ALA A 629 31.33 -32.14 8.80
N VAL A 630 31.83 -30.92 9.07
CA VAL A 630 33.12 -30.71 9.74
C VAL A 630 33.03 -31.04 11.24
N ALA A 631 31.94 -30.67 11.91
CA ALA A 631 31.74 -30.98 13.33
C ALA A 631 31.59 -32.48 13.62
N ARG A 632 31.07 -33.27 12.65
CA ARG A 632 30.93 -34.73 12.80
C ARG A 632 32.26 -35.49 12.77
N ASN A 633 33.25 -35.02 12.00
CA ASN A 633 34.54 -35.69 11.93
C ASN A 633 35.46 -35.40 13.12
N THR A 634 35.26 -34.28 13.82
CA THR A 634 36.05 -33.97 15.03
C THR A 634 35.54 -34.72 16.27
N MET A 635 34.24 -35.02 16.35
CA MET A 635 33.67 -35.74 17.51
C MET A 635 33.90 -37.26 17.50
N TYR A 636 34.24 -37.87 16.36
CA TYR A 636 34.50 -39.31 16.25
C TYR A 636 35.99 -39.70 16.40
N GLN A 637 36.89 -38.74 16.63
CA GLN A 637 38.29 -39.02 16.98
C GLN A 637 38.62 -38.82 18.47
N GLU A 638 37.66 -38.39 19.30
CA GLU A 638 37.81 -38.25 20.76
C GLU A 638 36.86 -39.15 21.56
N GLN A 639 36.42 -40.26 20.97
CA GLN A 639 35.91 -41.46 21.66
C GLN A 639 36.72 -42.66 21.20
#